data_AF-A0AAV8UIQ3-F1
#
_entry.id   AF-A0AAV8UIQ3-F1
#
_cell.length_a   1.000
_cell.length_b   1.000
_cell.length_c   1.000
_cell.angle_alpha   90.00
_cell.angle_beta   90.00
_cell.angle_gamma   90.00
#
_symmetry.space_group_name_H-M   'P 1'
#
loop_
_entity.id
_entity.type
_entity.pdbx_description
1 polymer ?
#
loop_
_entity_poly.entity_id
_entity_poly.type
_entity_poly.pdbx_seq_one_letter_code
_entity_poly.pdbx_strand_id
1 'polypeptide(L)'
;MASYGFVVSTTGLTIARKGLTCGRPQSRAVRKAPIRMSSSGDSEVLEGPFKGNFGDWYLTKGDVIGVRDYRFALLGAAVSAAIAVGITLGVEKPPLPVVDALYLVANGFLGLSLWKIHIYMKPMHNLLKALWGAGTAGAIAALFLTGEGLALGTYDQTLWMLATGWTFVAMTGLFFKEGICFNRQEAWGLMVLTPILTGGHFLNLLPAQVERGGLGVFAAMFLFFAYRKFEQPATDDLGDKSVFDHLEQQKAA
;
A
#
# COMPACT_ATOMS: atom_id res chain seq x y z
N MET A 1 39.64 -21.87 -54.66
CA MET A 1 40.48 -20.81 -55.25
C MET A 1 40.90 -19.88 -54.10
N ALA A 2 42.23 -19.73 -53.93
CA ALA A 2 43.00 -18.73 -53.15
C ALA A 2 42.54 -18.42 -51.70
N SER A 3 43.25 -18.77 -50.61
CA SER A 3 44.65 -18.48 -50.19
C SER A 3 45.02 -16.99 -50.20
N TYR A 4 45.94 -16.63 -49.30
CA TYR A 4 46.54 -15.32 -48.94
C TYR A 4 45.87 -14.65 -47.73
N GLY A 5 46.58 -14.22 -46.69
CA GLY A 5 48.02 -14.09 -46.48
C GLY A 5 48.28 -12.98 -45.45
N PHE A 6 49.14 -13.29 -44.50
CA PHE A 6 49.73 -12.53 -43.40
C PHE A 6 50.13 -11.06 -43.72
N VAL A 7 50.25 -10.19 -42.70
CA VAL A 7 51.49 -9.45 -42.32
C VAL A 7 51.23 -8.52 -41.11
N VAL A 8 52.05 -8.74 -40.07
CA VAL A 8 52.34 -7.84 -38.94
C VAL A 8 53.39 -6.81 -39.37
N SER A 9 53.29 -5.55 -38.96
CA SER A 9 54.47 -4.68 -38.90
C SER A 9 54.39 -3.63 -37.80
N THR A 10 55.30 -3.75 -36.86
CA THR A 10 55.73 -2.78 -35.84
C THR A 10 56.60 -1.69 -36.46
N THR A 11 56.36 -0.42 -36.15
CA THR A 11 57.42 0.61 -36.08
C THR A 11 56.95 1.75 -35.19
N GLY A 12 57.68 1.98 -34.10
CA GLY A 12 57.56 3.18 -33.29
C GLY A 12 58.23 4.39 -33.94
N LEU A 13 57.88 5.59 -33.45
CA LEU A 13 58.81 6.71 -33.39
C LEU A 13 58.37 7.72 -32.32
N THR A 14 59.37 8.30 -31.68
CA THR A 14 59.32 9.02 -30.41
C THR A 14 59.50 10.53 -30.62
N ILE A 15 58.98 11.31 -29.66
CA ILE A 15 59.41 12.66 -29.19
C ILE A 15 59.02 13.90 -30.02
N ALA A 16 58.22 14.78 -29.39
CA ALA A 16 58.62 16.17 -29.15
C ALA A 16 57.76 16.81 -28.03
N ARG A 17 58.43 17.20 -26.93
CA ARG A 17 57.87 17.98 -25.82
C ARG A 17 57.56 19.42 -26.28
N LYS A 18 56.38 19.94 -25.94
CA LYS A 18 56.15 21.37 -25.75
C LYS A 18 55.58 21.58 -24.37
N GLY A 19 56.35 22.25 -23.52
CA GLY A 19 55.90 22.66 -22.21
C GLY A 19 54.82 23.74 -22.33
N LEU A 20 53.74 23.57 -21.58
CA LEU A 20 52.90 24.67 -21.14
C LEU A 20 52.69 24.58 -19.63
N THR A 21 52.72 25.77 -19.07
CA THR A 21 52.88 26.13 -17.67
C THR A 21 51.68 25.76 -16.80
N CYS A 22 52.01 25.52 -15.54
CA CYS A 22 51.14 25.24 -14.41
C CYS A 22 50.06 26.34 -14.23
N GLY A 23 48.79 25.96 -14.37
CA GLY A 23 47.63 26.76 -13.94
C GLY A 23 46.73 25.90 -13.07
N ARG A 24 46.68 26.16 -11.76
CA ARG A 24 45.77 25.50 -10.82
C ARG A 24 44.32 25.87 -11.16
N PRO A 25 43.42 24.91 -11.39
CA PRO A 25 42.00 25.20 -11.26
C PRO A 25 41.68 25.30 -9.75
N GLN A 26 41.21 26.46 -9.30
CA GLN A 26 40.63 26.61 -7.97
C GLN A 26 39.45 25.64 -7.84
N SER A 27 39.61 24.60 -7.03
CA SER A 27 38.53 23.71 -6.63
C SER A 27 37.51 24.52 -5.83
N ARG A 28 36.41 24.90 -6.47
CA ARG A 28 35.22 25.40 -5.78
C ARG A 28 34.73 24.27 -4.89
N ALA A 29 34.85 24.42 -3.58
CA ALA A 29 34.31 23.49 -2.61
C ALA A 29 32.80 23.37 -2.84
N VAL A 30 32.39 22.26 -3.44
CA VAL A 30 30.99 21.85 -3.48
C VAL A 30 30.63 21.58 -2.02
N ARG A 31 29.90 22.52 -1.42
CA ARG A 31 29.22 22.28 -0.13
C ARG A 31 28.27 21.11 -0.36
N LYS A 32 28.69 19.91 0.04
CA LYS A 32 27.79 18.76 0.16
C LYS A 32 26.67 19.21 1.09
N ALA A 33 25.45 19.28 0.56
CA ALA A 33 24.26 19.38 1.39
C ALA A 33 24.31 18.26 2.44
N PRO A 34 23.84 18.49 3.67
CA PRO A 34 23.83 17.44 4.67
C PRO A 34 22.96 16.30 4.15
N ILE A 35 23.61 15.17 3.85
CA ILE A 35 22.92 13.90 3.70
C ILE A 35 22.19 13.70 5.02
N ARG A 36 20.86 13.69 4.97
CA ARG A 36 20.02 13.31 6.10
C ARG A 36 20.49 11.93 6.55
N MET A 37 21.18 11.86 7.69
CA MET A 37 21.53 10.60 8.34
C MET A 37 20.23 9.82 8.54
N SER A 38 20.04 8.76 7.74
CA SER A 38 19.16 7.67 8.15
C SER A 38 19.80 7.10 9.42
N SER A 39 19.02 7.08 10.50
CA SER A 39 19.43 6.56 11.80
C SER A 39 20.00 5.15 11.63
N SER A 40 21.24 4.96 12.09
CA SER A 40 21.95 3.68 12.11
C SER A 40 21.18 2.53 12.79
N GLY A 41 20.10 2.83 13.50
CA GLY A 41 19.22 1.85 14.15
C GLY A 41 18.16 1.21 13.23
N ASP A 42 17.82 1.77 12.06
CA ASP A 42 16.75 1.20 11.22
C ASP A 42 17.22 -0.01 10.40
N SER A 43 18.52 -0.06 10.09
CA SER A 43 19.20 -1.19 9.43
C SER A 43 19.68 -2.27 10.41
N GLU A 44 19.41 -2.13 11.71
CA GLU A 44 19.73 -3.13 12.72
C GLU A 44 19.02 -4.45 12.40
N VAL A 45 19.78 -5.51 12.14
CA VAL A 45 19.26 -6.85 11.84
C VAL A 45 18.77 -7.49 13.13
N LEU A 46 17.52 -7.92 13.14
CA LEU A 46 16.87 -8.57 14.28
C LEU A 46 16.79 -10.09 14.10
N GLU A 47 16.53 -10.55 12.87
CA GLU A 47 16.32 -11.97 12.59
C GLU A 47 16.78 -12.33 11.17
N GLY A 48 17.12 -13.61 10.96
CA GLY A 48 17.58 -14.17 9.70
C GLY A 48 18.87 -14.98 9.85
N PRO A 49 19.44 -15.50 8.76
CA PRO A 49 18.97 -15.32 7.38
C PRO A 49 17.70 -16.12 7.05
N PHE A 50 16.79 -15.51 6.29
CA PHE A 50 15.66 -16.18 5.66
C PHE A 50 16.00 -16.48 4.19
N LYS A 51 15.55 -17.63 3.68
CA LYS A 51 15.73 -17.98 2.27
C LYS A 51 14.70 -17.25 1.39
N GLY A 52 15.18 -16.39 0.50
CA GLY A 52 14.39 -15.75 -0.55
C GLY A 52 14.66 -16.34 -1.93
N ASN A 53 13.86 -15.96 -2.92
CA ASN A 53 13.96 -16.42 -4.30
C ASN A 53 15.24 -15.92 -5.00
N PHE A 54 15.74 -14.75 -4.62
CA PHE A 54 16.93 -14.12 -5.23
C PHE A 54 18.13 -14.04 -4.27
N GLY A 55 18.04 -14.69 -3.11
CA GLY A 55 19.11 -14.71 -2.11
C GLY A 55 18.57 -14.69 -0.69
N ASP A 56 19.49 -14.76 0.27
CA ASP A 56 19.15 -14.68 1.68
C ASP A 56 18.79 -13.24 2.06
N TRP A 57 17.79 -13.07 2.92
CA TRP A 57 17.39 -11.76 3.42
C TRP A 57 17.25 -11.75 4.94
N TYR A 58 17.25 -10.55 5.51
CA TYR A 58 17.26 -10.33 6.96
C TYR A 58 16.13 -9.38 7.35
N LEU A 59 15.49 -9.66 8.49
CA LEU A 59 14.50 -8.80 9.09
C LEU A 59 15.19 -7.70 9.87
N THR A 60 14.93 -6.43 9.55
CA THR A 60 15.49 -5.30 10.27
C THR A 60 14.50 -4.67 11.24
N LYS A 61 15.01 -3.84 12.16
CA LYS A 61 14.17 -3.04 13.06
C LYS A 61 13.23 -2.10 12.32
N GLY A 62 13.71 -1.48 11.23
CA GLY A 62 12.89 -0.66 10.36
C GLY A 62 11.70 -1.43 9.76
N ASP A 63 11.94 -2.68 9.34
CA ASP A 63 10.89 -3.56 8.80
C ASP A 63 9.81 -3.83 9.86
N VAL A 64 10.22 -4.17 11.09
CA VAL A 64 9.28 -4.43 12.20
C VAL A 64 8.47 -3.20 12.56
N ILE A 65 9.07 -2.01 12.57
CA ILE A 65 8.36 -0.75 12.81
C ILE A 65 7.36 -0.48 11.67
N GLY A 66 7.76 -0.69 10.41
CA GLY A 66 6.88 -0.52 9.25
C GLY A 66 5.67 -1.45 9.29
N VAL A 67 5.88 -2.73 9.60
CA VAL A 67 4.80 -3.71 9.79
C VAL A 67 3.88 -3.31 10.94
N ARG A 68 4.44 -2.88 12.07
CA ARG A 68 3.67 -2.40 13.22
C ARG A 68 2.77 -1.22 12.84
N ASP A 69 3.31 -0.23 12.15
CA ASP A 69 2.54 0.94 11.69
C ASP A 69 1.39 0.53 10.76
N TYR A 70 1.64 -0.42 9.84
CA TYR A 70 0.61 -1.01 8.99
C TYR A 70 -0.51 -1.66 9.81
N ARG A 71 -0.16 -2.52 10.78
CA ARG A 71 -1.13 -3.25 11.61
C ARG A 71 -1.99 -2.30 12.45
N PHE A 72 -1.40 -1.27 13.05
CA PHE A 72 -2.17 -0.27 13.81
C PHE A 72 -3.07 0.58 12.92
N ALA A 73 -2.60 0.97 11.73
CA ALA A 73 -3.44 1.69 10.79
C ALA A 73 -4.64 0.83 10.36
N LEU A 74 -4.41 -0.44 10.03
CA LEU A 74 -5.47 -1.38 9.66
C LEU A 74 -6.47 -1.61 10.80
N LEU A 75 -5.99 -1.74 12.04
CA LEU A 75 -6.85 -1.84 13.22
C LEU A 75 -7.66 -0.58 13.45
N GLY A 76 -7.06 0.60 13.29
CA GLY A 76 -7.77 1.90 13.39
C GLY A 76 -8.90 2.00 12.37
N ALA A 77 -8.67 1.54 11.14
CA ALA A 77 -9.70 1.47 10.10
C ALA A 77 -10.85 0.54 10.52
N ALA A 78 -10.53 -0.66 10.99
CA ALA A 78 -11.51 -1.66 11.38
C ALA A 78 -12.33 -1.23 12.60
N VAL A 79 -11.70 -0.65 13.62
CA VAL A 79 -12.38 -0.14 14.83
C VAL A 79 -13.31 1.01 14.48
N SER A 80 -12.85 1.98 13.70
CA SER A 80 -13.69 3.12 13.29
C SER A 80 -14.88 2.67 12.46
N ALA A 81 -14.68 1.75 11.51
CA ALA A 81 -15.76 1.14 10.73
C ALA A 81 -16.75 0.37 11.60
N ALA A 82 -16.26 -0.44 12.55
CA ALA A 82 -17.14 -1.21 13.43
C ALA A 82 -17.97 -0.34 14.37
N ILE A 83 -17.41 0.76 14.88
CA ILE A 83 -18.17 1.73 15.68
C ILE A 83 -19.24 2.40 14.80
N ALA A 84 -18.89 2.83 13.58
CA ALA A 84 -19.86 3.43 12.66
C ALA A 84 -21.02 2.47 12.34
N VAL A 85 -20.71 1.21 12.06
CA VAL A 85 -21.70 0.15 11.81
C VAL A 85 -22.53 -0.12 13.06
N GLY A 86 -21.91 -0.22 14.24
CA GLY A 86 -22.59 -0.43 15.51
C GLY A 86 -23.60 0.67 15.83
N ILE A 87 -23.23 1.94 15.61
CA ILE A 87 -24.15 3.08 15.74
C ILE A 87 -25.29 2.99 14.73
N THR A 88 -24.96 2.72 13.47
CA THR A 88 -25.94 2.66 12.37
C THR A 88 -26.98 1.55 12.57
N LEU A 89 -26.57 0.40 13.09
CA LEU A 89 -27.47 -0.74 13.33
C LEU A 89 -28.16 -0.70 14.70
N GLY A 90 -27.55 -0.07 15.70
CA GLY A 90 -28.02 -0.08 17.09
C GLY A 90 -28.87 1.12 17.50
N VAL A 91 -28.89 2.19 16.71
CA VAL A 91 -29.62 3.44 17.03
C VAL A 91 -30.67 3.71 15.95
N GLU A 92 -31.93 3.89 16.35
CA GLU A 92 -33.05 4.12 15.42
C GLU A 92 -32.84 5.37 14.54
N LYS A 93 -32.26 6.42 15.11
CA LYS A 93 -31.87 7.66 14.41
C LYS A 93 -30.40 7.95 14.67
N PRO A 94 -29.49 7.33 13.90
CA PRO A 94 -28.07 7.48 14.14
C PRO A 94 -27.64 8.93 13.87
N PRO A 95 -26.73 9.50 14.69
CA PRO A 95 -26.21 10.84 14.46
C PRO A 95 -25.31 10.85 13.22
N LEU A 96 -25.87 11.18 12.06
CA LEU A 96 -25.18 11.10 10.75
C LEU A 96 -23.82 11.80 10.72
N PRO A 97 -23.61 13.00 11.29
CA PRO A 97 -22.29 13.63 11.31
C PRO A 97 -21.21 12.80 12.03
N VAL A 98 -21.60 12.02 13.06
CA VAL A 98 -20.68 11.12 13.78
C VAL A 98 -20.36 9.90 12.92
N VAL A 99 -21.35 9.33 12.24
CA VAL A 99 -21.16 8.20 11.32
C VAL A 99 -20.27 8.61 10.14
N ASP A 100 -20.51 9.78 9.56
CA ASP A 100 -19.71 10.36 8.48
C ASP A 100 -18.26 10.60 8.92
N ALA A 101 -18.07 11.18 10.11
CA ALA A 101 -16.75 11.39 10.68
C ALA A 101 -16.01 10.07 10.91
N LEU A 102 -16.68 9.05 11.47
CA LEU A 102 -16.11 7.72 11.67
C LEU A 102 -15.78 7.03 10.33
N TYR A 103 -16.59 7.22 9.30
CA TYR A 103 -16.27 6.73 7.95
C TYR A 103 -15.00 7.40 7.43
N LEU A 104 -14.88 8.73 7.53
CA LEU A 104 -13.69 9.45 7.07
C LEU A 104 -12.44 9.07 7.86
N VAL A 105 -12.56 8.85 9.17
CA VAL A 105 -11.47 8.34 10.01
C VAL A 105 -11.08 6.92 9.58
N ALA A 106 -12.05 6.04 9.35
CA ALA A 106 -11.80 4.68 8.88
C ALA A 106 -11.07 4.71 7.52
N ASN A 107 -11.52 5.57 6.61
CA ASN A 107 -10.94 5.75 5.30
C ASN A 107 -9.53 6.36 5.36
N GLY A 108 -9.26 7.29 6.27
CA GLY A 108 -7.93 7.85 6.51
C GLY A 108 -6.94 6.79 7.01
N PHE A 109 -7.37 5.96 7.98
CA PHE A 109 -6.58 4.83 8.47
C PHE A 109 -6.35 3.76 7.40
N LEU A 110 -7.36 3.48 6.57
CA LEU A 110 -7.22 2.60 5.41
C LEU A 110 -6.14 3.13 4.46
N GLY A 111 -6.16 4.43 4.15
CA GLY A 111 -5.11 5.07 3.36
C GLY A 111 -3.73 4.91 3.98
N LEU A 112 -3.59 5.21 5.27
CA LEU A 112 -2.33 5.03 6.00
C LEU A 112 -1.83 3.57 5.93
N SER A 113 -2.74 2.61 6.08
CA SER A 113 -2.41 1.18 5.94
C SER A 113 -1.92 0.86 4.52
N LEU A 114 -2.56 1.41 3.48
CA LEU A 114 -2.12 1.26 2.09
C LEU A 114 -0.79 1.95 1.80
N TRP A 115 -0.39 2.97 2.55
CA TRP A 115 0.95 3.54 2.45
C TRP A 115 2.02 2.67 3.11
N LYS A 116 1.69 2.06 4.25
CA LYS A 116 2.62 1.28 5.08
C LYS A 116 2.72 -0.20 4.71
N ILE A 117 1.75 -0.71 3.96
CA ILE A 117 1.73 -2.10 3.53
C ILE A 117 2.91 -2.40 2.58
N HIS A 118 3.64 -3.48 2.87
CA HIS A 118 4.72 -3.95 2.02
C HIS A 118 4.13 -4.76 0.87
N ILE A 119 4.25 -4.25 -0.36
CA ILE A 119 3.77 -4.91 -1.58
C ILE A 119 4.90 -4.84 -2.60
N TYR A 120 5.39 -6.01 -3.04
CA TYR A 120 6.49 -6.09 -4.02
C TYR A 120 6.06 -5.62 -5.42
N MET A 121 4.81 -5.88 -5.80
CA MET A 121 4.23 -5.40 -7.06
C MET A 121 3.89 -3.90 -6.99
N LYS A 122 4.88 -3.05 -7.29
CA LYS A 122 4.73 -1.58 -7.32
C LYS A 122 3.50 -1.10 -8.14
N PRO A 123 3.17 -1.67 -9.33
CA PRO A 123 1.97 -1.26 -10.07
C PRO A 123 0.67 -1.51 -9.30
N MET A 124 0.53 -2.68 -8.67
CA MET A 124 -0.62 -3.03 -7.85
C MET A 124 -0.73 -2.09 -6.64
N HIS A 125 0.39 -1.84 -5.95
CA HIS A 125 0.42 -0.94 -4.80
C HIS A 125 -0.06 0.47 -5.14
N ASN A 126 0.42 1.02 -6.27
CA ASN A 126 0.03 2.34 -6.73
C ASN A 126 -1.43 2.39 -7.19
N LEU A 127 -1.93 1.32 -7.84
CA LEU A 127 -3.33 1.21 -8.21
C LEU A 127 -4.24 1.26 -6.97
N LEU A 128 -3.93 0.51 -5.91
CA LEU A 128 -4.72 0.54 -4.67
C LEU A 128 -4.76 1.92 -4.04
N LYS A 129 -3.63 2.64 -4.00
CA LYS A 129 -3.57 4.03 -3.51
C LYS A 129 -4.39 4.98 -4.39
N ALA A 130 -4.35 4.82 -5.70
CA ALA A 130 -5.11 5.64 -6.63
C ALA A 130 -6.62 5.41 -6.48
N LEU A 131 -7.05 4.14 -6.38
CA LEU A 131 -8.44 3.77 -6.13
C LEU A 131 -8.94 4.32 -4.79
N TRP A 132 -8.14 4.16 -3.73
CA TRP A 132 -8.45 4.75 -2.42
C TRP A 132 -8.54 6.29 -2.50
N GLY A 133 -7.61 6.94 -3.19
CA GLY A 133 -7.60 8.40 -3.36
C GLY A 133 -8.84 8.89 -4.12
N ALA A 134 -9.21 8.20 -5.20
CA ALA A 134 -10.43 8.49 -5.96
C ALA A 134 -11.69 8.31 -5.10
N GLY A 135 -11.79 7.21 -4.35
CA GLY A 135 -12.91 6.96 -3.45
C GLY A 135 -13.01 7.97 -2.31
N THR A 136 -11.87 8.40 -1.78
CA THR A 136 -11.77 9.45 -0.77
C THR A 136 -12.25 10.79 -1.31
N ALA A 137 -11.80 11.17 -2.51
CA ALA A 137 -12.26 12.39 -3.17
C ALA A 137 -13.77 12.34 -3.44
N GLY A 138 -14.28 11.19 -3.89
CA GLY A 138 -15.71 10.95 -4.07
C GLY A 138 -16.50 11.07 -2.76
N ALA A 139 -15.99 10.55 -1.66
CA ALA A 139 -16.62 10.67 -0.34
C ALA A 139 -16.65 12.11 0.16
N ILE A 140 -15.56 12.86 -0.04
CA ILE A 140 -15.54 14.29 0.30
C ILE A 140 -16.55 15.05 -0.56
N ALA A 141 -16.63 14.76 -1.87
CA ALA A 141 -17.61 15.37 -2.75
C ALA A 141 -19.05 15.06 -2.32
N ALA A 142 -19.35 13.79 -2.03
CA ALA A 142 -20.67 13.36 -1.56
C ALA A 142 -21.07 14.05 -0.25
N LEU A 143 -20.14 14.25 0.68
CA LEU A 143 -20.39 14.96 1.94
C LEU A 143 -20.94 16.38 1.72
N PHE A 144 -20.44 17.09 0.70
CA PHE A 144 -20.85 18.47 0.43
C PHE A 144 -22.00 18.60 -0.57
N LEU A 145 -22.15 17.63 -1.48
CA LEU A 145 -23.04 17.76 -2.65
C LEU A 145 -24.37 17.01 -2.50
N THR A 146 -24.48 16.05 -1.59
CA THR A 146 -25.73 15.28 -1.38
C THR A 146 -26.76 16.04 -0.55
N GLY A 147 -26.34 16.95 0.34
CA GLY A 147 -27.21 17.68 1.27
C GLY A 147 -27.69 16.87 2.49
N GLU A 148 -27.49 15.55 2.49
CA GLU A 148 -28.01 14.61 3.50
C GLU A 148 -26.90 13.98 4.37
N GLY A 149 -25.65 14.36 4.12
CA GLY A 149 -24.47 13.72 4.70
C GLY A 149 -23.97 12.56 3.85
N LEU A 150 -22.76 12.09 4.16
CA LEU A 150 -22.06 11.11 3.33
C LEU A 150 -22.73 9.74 3.38
N ALA A 151 -22.99 9.20 4.57
CA ALA A 151 -23.51 7.86 4.75
C ALA A 151 -24.94 7.72 4.19
N LEU A 152 -25.84 8.63 4.57
CA LEU A 152 -27.23 8.60 4.11
C LEU A 152 -27.33 8.97 2.62
N GLY A 153 -26.66 10.04 2.19
CA GLY A 153 -26.69 10.48 0.80
C GLY A 153 -26.12 9.43 -0.17
N THR A 154 -25.08 8.70 0.21
CA THR A 154 -24.54 7.62 -0.64
C THR A 154 -25.45 6.39 -0.70
N TYR A 155 -26.16 6.09 0.40
CA TYR A 155 -27.07 4.95 0.50
C TYR A 155 -28.37 5.20 -0.30
N ASP A 156 -29.01 6.36 -0.13
CA ASP A 156 -30.27 6.67 -0.79
C ASP A 156 -30.07 7.07 -2.27
N GLN A 157 -28.99 7.79 -2.58
CA GLN A 157 -28.65 8.19 -3.95
C GLN A 157 -27.52 7.29 -4.49
N THR A 158 -27.86 6.05 -4.83
CA THR A 158 -26.95 4.97 -5.22
C THR A 158 -25.91 5.34 -6.28
N LEU A 159 -26.18 6.33 -7.15
CA LEU A 159 -25.22 6.83 -8.14
C LEU A 159 -23.93 7.40 -7.50
N TRP A 160 -24.02 7.96 -6.29
CA TRP A 160 -22.85 8.43 -5.53
C TRP A 160 -21.89 7.30 -5.15
N MET A 161 -22.34 6.04 -5.16
CA MET A 161 -21.44 4.89 -5.00
C MET A 161 -20.46 4.74 -6.16
N LEU A 162 -20.71 5.31 -7.34
CA LEU A 162 -19.70 5.35 -8.40
C LEU A 162 -18.52 6.28 -8.03
N ALA A 163 -18.74 7.24 -7.14
CA ALA A 163 -17.71 8.13 -6.63
C ALA A 163 -17.04 7.55 -5.38
N THR A 164 -17.82 7.10 -4.38
CA THR A 164 -17.29 6.59 -3.10
C THR A 164 -16.81 5.13 -3.19
N GLY A 165 -17.34 4.36 -4.14
CA GLY A 165 -17.15 2.92 -4.27
C GLY A 165 -15.71 2.49 -4.51
N TRP A 166 -14.88 3.38 -5.08
CA TRP A 166 -13.46 3.11 -5.31
C TRP A 166 -12.69 2.83 -4.00
N THR A 167 -13.14 3.36 -2.86
CA THR A 167 -12.59 2.99 -1.54
C THR A 167 -12.82 1.51 -1.25
N PHE A 168 -14.01 0.99 -1.54
CA PHE A 168 -14.32 -0.44 -1.35
C PHE A 168 -13.58 -1.33 -2.34
N VAL A 169 -13.33 -0.86 -3.57
CA VAL A 169 -12.45 -1.57 -4.52
C VAL A 169 -11.01 -1.65 -4.00
N ALA A 170 -10.47 -0.55 -3.49
CA ALA A 170 -9.12 -0.53 -2.88
C ALA A 170 -9.04 -1.47 -1.66
N MET A 171 -10.06 -1.47 -0.81
CA MET A 171 -10.16 -2.35 0.35
C MET A 171 -10.28 -3.82 -0.06
N THR A 172 -11.06 -4.13 -1.10
CA THR A 172 -11.14 -5.48 -1.68
C THR A 172 -9.77 -5.93 -2.19
N GLY A 173 -9.01 -5.04 -2.82
CA GLY A 173 -7.64 -5.32 -3.26
C GLY A 173 -6.65 -5.55 -2.11
N LEU A 174 -6.83 -4.87 -0.97
CA LEU A 174 -6.09 -5.18 0.27
C LEU A 174 -6.42 -6.59 0.76
N PHE A 175 -7.71 -6.95 0.84
CA PHE A 175 -8.10 -8.30 1.24
C PHE A 175 -7.66 -9.37 0.24
N PHE A 176 -7.63 -9.05 -1.06
CA PHE A 176 -7.11 -9.93 -2.10
C PHE A 176 -5.64 -10.27 -1.85
N LYS A 177 -4.81 -9.26 -1.56
CA LYS A 177 -3.39 -9.49 -1.22
C LYS A 177 -3.28 -10.50 -0.08
N GLU A 178 -4.09 -10.33 0.95
CA GLU A 178 -3.99 -11.10 2.18
C GLU A 178 -4.61 -12.51 2.04
N GLY A 179 -5.72 -12.61 1.33
CA GLY A 179 -6.40 -13.87 1.06
C GLY A 179 -5.63 -14.74 0.08
N ILE A 180 -5.24 -14.20 -1.07
CA ILE A 180 -4.61 -15.00 -2.13
C ILE A 180 -3.11 -15.14 -1.93
N CYS A 181 -2.38 -14.07 -1.62
CA CYS A 181 -0.91 -14.15 -1.52
C CYS A 181 -0.44 -14.82 -0.22
N PHE A 182 -1.19 -14.67 0.88
CA PHE A 182 -0.81 -15.19 2.21
C PHE A 182 -1.76 -16.26 2.76
N ASN A 183 -2.72 -16.71 1.94
CA ASN A 183 -3.69 -17.76 2.28
C ASN A 183 -4.44 -17.51 3.60
N ARG A 184 -4.79 -16.23 3.89
CA ARG A 184 -5.52 -15.86 5.11
C ARG A 184 -7.02 -16.05 4.89
N GLN A 185 -7.60 -17.05 5.54
CA GLN A 185 -9.01 -17.43 5.37
C GLN A 185 -9.98 -16.28 5.70
N GLU A 186 -9.67 -15.46 6.69
CA GLU A 186 -10.50 -14.31 7.07
C GLU A 186 -10.56 -13.27 5.94
N ALA A 187 -9.44 -13.08 5.25
CA ALA A 187 -9.34 -12.13 4.15
C ALA A 187 -10.10 -12.63 2.90
N TRP A 188 -10.21 -13.95 2.69
CA TRP A 188 -11.09 -14.49 1.63
C TRP A 188 -12.55 -14.09 1.83
N GLY A 189 -13.04 -14.22 3.06
CA GLY A 189 -14.41 -13.84 3.38
C GLY A 189 -14.65 -12.35 3.15
N LEU A 190 -13.74 -11.49 3.61
CA LEU A 190 -13.82 -10.04 3.38
C LEU A 190 -13.68 -9.65 1.91
N MET A 191 -12.80 -10.32 1.16
CA MET A 191 -12.59 -10.11 -0.27
C MET A 191 -13.86 -10.39 -1.08
N VAL A 192 -14.65 -11.39 -0.70
CA VAL A 192 -15.90 -11.74 -1.39
C VAL A 192 -17.07 -10.92 -0.85
N LEU A 193 -17.16 -10.74 0.47
CA LEU A 193 -18.26 -10.04 1.11
C LEU A 193 -18.31 -8.56 0.72
N THR A 194 -17.16 -7.87 0.67
CA THR A 194 -17.09 -6.44 0.34
C THR A 194 -17.73 -6.10 -1.02
N PRO A 195 -17.33 -6.72 -2.15
CA PRO A 195 -17.95 -6.45 -3.45
C PRO A 195 -19.40 -6.93 -3.55
N ILE A 196 -19.77 -8.01 -2.84
CA ILE A 196 -21.17 -8.46 -2.82
C ILE A 196 -22.06 -7.41 -2.14
N LEU A 197 -21.68 -6.88 -0.98
CA LEU A 197 -22.50 -5.88 -0.28
C LEU A 197 -22.58 -4.57 -1.06
N THR A 198 -21.43 -4.08 -1.52
CA THR A 198 -21.36 -2.77 -2.19
C THR A 198 -21.92 -2.83 -3.60
N GLY A 199 -21.57 -3.85 -4.39
CA GLY A 199 -22.12 -4.06 -5.72
C GLY A 199 -23.58 -4.50 -5.70
N GLY A 200 -23.98 -5.32 -4.72
CA GLY A 200 -25.36 -5.75 -4.53
C GLY A 200 -26.29 -4.60 -4.15
N HIS A 201 -25.86 -3.71 -3.26
CA HIS A 201 -26.59 -2.47 -2.96
C HIS A 201 -26.63 -1.55 -4.19
N PHE A 202 -25.50 -1.36 -4.89
CA PHE A 202 -25.43 -0.53 -6.09
C PHE A 202 -26.41 -0.97 -7.19
N LEU A 203 -26.57 -2.29 -7.37
CA LEU A 203 -27.46 -2.88 -8.36
C LEU A 203 -28.90 -3.09 -7.83
N ASN A 204 -29.20 -2.66 -6.59
CA ASN A 204 -30.48 -2.91 -5.92
C ASN A 204 -30.89 -4.40 -5.90
N LEU A 205 -29.91 -5.30 -5.76
CA LEU A 205 -30.12 -6.75 -5.76
C LEU A 205 -30.32 -7.33 -4.35
N LEU A 206 -29.94 -6.59 -3.31
CA LEU A 206 -29.97 -7.07 -1.94
C LEU A 206 -31.19 -6.52 -1.18
N PRO A 207 -31.96 -7.38 -0.49
CA PRO A 207 -32.97 -6.91 0.46
C PRO A 207 -32.31 -6.16 1.63
N ALA A 208 -32.97 -5.12 2.16
CA ALA A 208 -32.44 -4.30 3.25
C ALA A 208 -32.00 -5.10 4.50
N GLN A 209 -32.68 -6.21 4.81
CA GLN A 209 -32.32 -7.09 5.92
C GLN A 209 -30.97 -7.79 5.68
N VAL A 210 -30.69 -8.18 4.42
CA VAL A 210 -29.43 -8.81 4.02
C VAL A 210 -28.30 -7.79 4.05
N GLU A 211 -28.55 -6.55 3.60
CA GLU A 211 -27.57 -5.47 3.68
C GLU A 211 -27.18 -5.15 5.12
N ARG A 212 -28.17 -5.01 6.01
CA ARG A 212 -27.94 -4.75 7.45
C ARG A 212 -27.18 -5.89 8.13
N GLY A 213 -27.62 -7.13 7.92
CA GLY A 213 -26.96 -8.31 8.48
C GLY A 213 -25.54 -8.46 7.94
N GLY A 214 -25.37 -8.30 6.63
CA GLY A 214 -24.09 -8.35 5.95
C GLY A 214 -23.13 -7.27 6.41
N LEU A 215 -23.60 -6.04 6.64
CA LEU A 215 -22.80 -4.95 7.19
C LEU A 215 -22.29 -5.27 8.60
N GLY A 216 -23.13 -5.86 9.45
CA GLY A 216 -22.73 -6.34 10.78
C GLY A 216 -21.67 -7.44 10.70
N VAL A 217 -21.85 -8.43 9.82
CA VAL A 217 -20.87 -9.49 9.56
C VAL A 217 -19.55 -8.90 9.04
N PHE A 218 -19.61 -7.97 8.10
CA PHE A 218 -18.45 -7.28 7.57
C PHE A 218 -17.64 -6.59 8.67
N ALA A 219 -18.31 -5.82 9.55
CA ALA A 219 -17.64 -5.13 10.66
C ALA A 219 -16.94 -6.11 11.61
N ALA A 220 -17.62 -7.20 11.98
CA ALA A 220 -17.05 -8.22 12.86
C ALA A 220 -15.86 -8.94 12.21
N MET A 221 -15.98 -9.32 10.94
CA MET A 221 -14.91 -9.96 10.20
C MET A 221 -13.72 -9.03 9.99
N PHE A 222 -13.95 -7.75 9.72
CA PHE A 222 -12.87 -6.78 9.50
C PHE A 222 -12.08 -6.53 10.78
N LEU A 223 -12.77 -6.40 11.92
CA LEU A 223 -12.14 -6.34 13.24
C LEU A 223 -11.33 -7.60 13.54
N PHE A 224 -11.92 -8.78 13.32
CA PHE A 224 -11.26 -10.05 13.56
C PHE A 224 -9.99 -10.18 12.70
N PHE A 225 -10.09 -9.89 11.41
CA PHE A 225 -8.96 -9.86 10.49
C PHE A 225 -7.85 -8.92 10.96
N ALA A 226 -8.19 -7.68 11.34
CA ALA A 226 -7.21 -6.69 11.79
C ALA A 226 -6.57 -7.06 13.13
N TYR A 227 -7.32 -7.65 14.06
CA TYR A 227 -6.80 -8.14 15.34
C TYR A 227 -5.83 -9.31 15.16
N ARG A 228 -6.20 -10.31 14.35
CA ARG A 228 -5.37 -11.49 14.09
C ARG A 228 -4.00 -11.17 13.51
N LYS A 229 -3.85 -10.01 12.86
CA LYS A 229 -2.54 -9.55 12.39
C LYS A 229 -1.52 -9.43 13.52
N PHE A 230 -1.92 -9.10 14.75
CA PHE A 230 -0.99 -8.96 15.87
C PHE A 230 -0.45 -10.29 16.40
N GLU A 231 -1.11 -11.40 16.09
CA GLU A 231 -0.67 -12.76 16.46
C GLU A 231 0.33 -13.33 15.46
N GLN A 232 0.49 -12.69 14.29
CA GLN A 232 1.32 -13.19 13.19
C GLN A 232 2.76 -12.65 13.28
N PRO A 233 3.78 -13.43 12.88
CA PRO A 233 5.15 -12.95 12.70
C PRO A 233 5.21 -11.73 11.78
N ALA A 234 6.17 -10.82 11.98
CA ALA A 234 6.30 -9.63 11.12
C ALA A 234 6.70 -9.99 9.67
N THR A 235 7.43 -11.10 9.50
CA THR A 235 7.85 -11.64 8.21
C THR A 235 6.69 -11.92 7.27
N ASP A 236 5.53 -12.31 7.83
CA ASP A 236 4.33 -12.65 7.07
C ASP A 236 3.70 -11.43 6.38
N ASP A 237 3.89 -10.22 6.91
CA ASP A 237 3.38 -8.99 6.27
C ASP A 237 4.40 -8.33 5.34
N LEU A 238 5.67 -8.69 5.48
CA LEU A 238 6.80 -8.16 4.69
C LEU A 238 6.92 -8.86 3.33
N GLY A 239 6.77 -10.20 3.33
CA GLY A 239 7.05 -11.04 2.16
C GLY A 239 8.55 -11.24 1.91
N ASP A 240 8.90 -11.75 0.72
CA ASP A 240 10.29 -12.01 0.34
C ASP A 240 11.02 -10.71 -0.04
N LYS A 241 11.90 -10.24 0.84
CA LYS A 241 12.66 -9.00 0.65
C LYS A 241 13.67 -9.09 -0.51
N SER A 242 14.19 -10.28 -0.81
CA SER A 242 15.15 -10.47 -1.92
C SER A 242 14.55 -10.08 -3.28
N VAL A 243 13.23 -10.20 -3.43
CA VAL A 243 12.50 -9.77 -4.63
C VAL A 243 12.56 -8.25 -4.79
N PHE A 244 12.44 -7.49 -3.71
CA PHE A 244 12.51 -6.03 -3.77
C PHE A 244 13.90 -5.58 -4.20
N ASP A 245 14.94 -6.14 -3.59
CA ASP A 245 16.33 -5.82 -3.91
C ASP A 245 16.65 -6.15 -5.38
N HIS A 246 16.19 -7.31 -5.86
CA HIS A 246 16.37 -7.71 -7.26
C HIS A 246 15.67 -6.77 -8.24
N LEU A 247 14.40 -6.39 -7.96
CA LEU A 247 13.65 -5.47 -8.81
C LEU A 247 14.22 -4.04 -8.80
N GLU A 248 14.90 -3.63 -7.73
CA GLU A 248 15.59 -2.34 -7.67
C GLU A 248 16.90 -2.35 -8.46
N GLN A 249 17.66 -3.45 -8.39
CA GLN A 249 18.85 -3.64 -9.21
C GLN A 249 18.50 -3.63 -10.72
N GLN A 250 17.42 -4.30 -11.13
CA GLN A 250 16.96 -4.29 -12.53
C GLN A 250 16.59 -2.88 -13.05
N LYS A 251 16.16 -1.97 -12.18
CA LYS A 251 15.81 -0.59 -12.57
C LYS A 251 17.03 0.34 -12.62
N ALA A 252 18.10 -0.03 -11.93
CA ALA A 252 19.34 0.74 -11.88
C ALA A 252 20.33 0.34 -12.98
N ALA A 253 20.12 -0.80 -13.64
CA ALA A 253 20.85 -1.27 -14.82
C ALA A 253 20.27 -0.70 -16.11
#